data_AF-A0A7C4U1T1-F1
#
_entry.id   AF-A0A7C4U1T1-F1
#
_cell.length_a   1.000
_cell.length_b   1.000
_cell.length_c   1.000
_cell.angle_alpha   90.00
_cell.angle_beta   90.00
_cell.angle_gamma   90.00
#
_symmetry.space_group_name_H-M   'P 1'
#
loop_
_entity.id
_entity.type
_entity.pdbx_description
1 polymer ?
#
loop_
_entity_poly.entity_id
_entity_poly.type
_entity_poly.pdbx_seq_one_letter_code
_entity_poly.pdbx_strand_id
1 'polypeptide(L)'
;MARKPVIVVHGGAGNWHPERVNPGIEGVKKAAKTGFEVMARGGSALDAVVEAVAVLEDTGVFNAGYGSALTIEKTVEMEASVMEGKTLKAGAAGLLKDVRNPVRLARIVMEHTDHVFVVGEGAEKLAKLFNLERRSPITELRLKYYEQQKQALLEGKFELPKLASLVKEHPELFDLETVG
;
A
#
# COMPACT_ATOMS: atom_id res chain seq x y z
N MET A 1 29.46 -5.96 22.95
CA MET A 1 28.65 -4.73 22.78
C MET A 1 27.39 -5.09 22.01
N ALA A 2 26.21 -4.62 22.43
CA ALA A 2 25.00 -4.76 21.62
C ALA A 2 25.19 -3.94 20.33
N ARG A 3 24.91 -4.55 19.16
CA ARG A 3 24.94 -3.82 17.89
C ARG A 3 23.82 -2.79 17.88
N LYS A 4 24.11 -1.58 17.39
CA LYS A 4 23.08 -0.55 17.18
C LYS A 4 22.10 -1.04 16.11
N PRO A 5 20.77 -0.97 16.35
CA PRO A 5 19.78 -1.33 15.35
C PRO A 5 19.81 -0.33 14.18
N VAL A 6 19.44 -0.81 12.99
CA VAL A 6 19.36 -0.01 11.76
C VAL A 6 17.99 -0.26 11.13
N ILE A 7 17.35 0.80 10.66
CA ILE A 7 16.12 0.74 9.86
C ILE A 7 16.33 1.51 8.55
N VAL A 8 15.80 0.96 7.47
CA VAL A 8 15.79 1.57 6.14
C VAL A 8 14.35 1.57 5.64
N VAL A 9 13.93 2.68 5.05
CA VAL A 9 12.55 2.90 4.56
C VAL A 9 12.61 3.50 3.15
N HIS A 10 11.67 3.15 2.29
CA HIS A 10 11.49 3.79 0.98
C HIS A 10 10.04 4.24 0.78
N GLY A 11 9.85 5.29 -0.03
CA GLY A 11 8.53 5.79 -0.44
C GLY A 11 8.11 5.40 -1.86
N GLY A 12 8.91 4.56 -2.53
CA GLY A 12 8.76 4.19 -3.94
C GLY A 12 9.81 4.83 -4.84
N ALA A 13 9.95 4.30 -6.05
CA ALA A 13 10.89 4.76 -7.08
C ALA A 13 10.15 5.25 -8.32
N GLY A 14 10.88 5.87 -9.26
CA GLY A 14 10.33 6.38 -10.52
C GLY A 14 10.15 7.90 -10.52
N ASN A 15 9.26 8.39 -11.38
CA ASN A 15 9.06 9.83 -11.55
C ASN A 15 8.28 10.43 -10.38
N TRP A 16 8.87 11.43 -9.72
CA TRP A 16 8.25 12.15 -8.61
C TRP A 16 7.76 13.51 -9.09
N HIS A 17 6.44 13.68 -9.12
CA HIS A 17 5.82 14.98 -9.33
C HIS A 17 6.33 15.99 -8.30
N PRO A 18 6.69 17.24 -8.70
CA PRO A 18 7.29 18.23 -7.80
C PRO A 18 6.50 18.46 -6.51
N GLU A 19 5.17 18.45 -6.58
CA GLU A 19 4.30 18.63 -5.41
C GLU A 19 4.44 17.52 -4.35
N ARG A 20 5.00 16.37 -4.72
CA ARG A 20 5.18 15.20 -3.83
C ARG A 20 6.59 15.09 -3.24
N VAL A 21 7.57 15.83 -3.75
CA VAL A 21 8.98 15.66 -3.35
C VAL A 21 9.19 15.99 -1.87
N ASN A 22 8.84 17.21 -1.43
CA ASN A 22 9.03 17.60 -0.03
C ASN A 22 8.17 16.77 0.94
N PRO A 23 6.86 16.56 0.69
CA PRO A 23 6.06 15.70 1.56
C PRO A 23 6.56 14.25 1.58
N GLY A 24 7.11 13.74 0.46
CA GLY A 24 7.73 12.42 0.38
C GLY A 24 8.97 12.30 1.26
N ILE A 25 9.86 13.29 1.21
CA ILE A 25 11.07 13.34 2.05
C ILE A 25 10.68 13.36 3.54
N GLU A 26 9.73 14.20 3.93
CA GLU A 26 9.27 14.26 5.32
C GLU A 26 8.55 12.98 5.75
N GLY A 27 7.78 12.36 4.86
CA GLY A 27 7.12 11.08 5.10
C GLY A 27 8.11 9.94 5.39
N VAL A 28 9.17 9.77 4.57
CA VAL A 28 10.17 8.72 4.81
C VAL A 28 11.01 8.98 6.05
N LYS A 29 11.33 10.25 6.35
CA LYS A 29 12.02 10.63 7.60
C LYS A 29 11.17 10.27 8.81
N LYS A 30 9.87 10.61 8.79
CA LYS A 30 8.94 10.30 9.86
C LYS A 30 8.82 8.79 10.05
N ALA A 31 8.63 8.03 8.98
CA ALA A 31 8.53 6.57 9.03
C ALA A 31 9.80 5.91 9.61
N ALA A 32 10.97 6.31 9.12
CA ALA A 32 12.25 5.79 9.63
C ALA A 32 12.46 6.13 11.11
N LYS A 33 12.13 7.36 11.52
CA LYS A 33 12.20 7.79 12.92
C LYS A 33 11.26 6.99 13.81
N THR A 34 9.99 6.82 13.41
CA THR A 34 9.00 6.04 14.16
C THR A 34 9.46 4.60 14.37
N GLY A 35 9.90 3.92 13.30
CA GLY A 35 10.40 2.55 13.43
C GLY A 35 11.67 2.44 14.27
N PHE A 36 12.58 3.41 14.16
CA PHE A 36 13.78 3.46 15.01
C PHE A 36 13.42 3.63 16.50
N GLU A 37 12.45 4.49 16.82
CA GLU A 37 11.98 4.72 18.20
C GLU A 37 11.31 3.48 18.81
N VAL A 38 10.70 2.60 18.00
CA VAL A 38 10.21 1.30 18.47
C VAL A 38 11.37 0.41 18.92
N MET A 39 12.41 0.28 18.10
CA MET A 39 13.60 -0.52 18.45
C MET A 39 14.38 0.08 19.62
N ALA A 40 14.48 1.41 19.70
CA ALA A 40 15.18 2.11 20.78
C ALA A 40 14.52 1.88 22.15
N ARG A 41 13.20 1.59 22.18
CA ARG A 41 12.44 1.24 23.38
C ARG A 41 12.41 -0.26 23.66
N GLY A 42 13.18 -1.07 22.93
CA GLY A 42 13.25 -2.52 23.10
C GLY A 42 12.18 -3.31 22.33
N GLY A 43 11.43 -2.67 21.42
CA GLY A 43 10.50 -3.35 20.52
C GLY A 43 11.22 -4.23 19.49
N SER A 44 10.49 -5.17 18.89
CA SER A 44 11.05 -6.08 17.90
C SER A 44 11.28 -5.39 16.54
N ALA A 45 12.09 -6.01 15.68
CA ALA A 45 12.24 -5.56 14.29
C ALA A 45 10.90 -5.61 13.53
N LEU A 46 10.06 -6.60 13.83
CA LEU A 46 8.72 -6.74 13.26
C LEU A 46 7.82 -5.57 13.66
N ASP A 47 7.79 -5.19 14.94
CA ASP A 47 7.03 -4.03 15.42
C ASP A 47 7.51 -2.75 14.73
N ALA A 48 8.84 -2.59 14.61
CA ALA A 48 9.44 -1.41 14.01
C ALA A 48 9.05 -1.21 12.53
N VAL A 49 9.06 -2.28 11.73
CA VAL A 49 8.69 -2.17 10.31
C VAL A 49 7.19 -1.98 10.12
N VAL A 50 6.35 -2.61 10.94
CA VAL A 50 4.89 -2.43 10.89
C VAL A 50 4.52 -0.97 11.19
N GLU A 51 5.10 -0.38 12.22
CA GLU A 51 4.84 1.03 12.55
C GLU A 51 5.44 2.00 11.53
N ALA A 52 6.62 1.70 10.97
CA ALA A 52 7.19 2.52 9.91
C ALA A 52 6.32 2.52 8.65
N VAL A 53 5.82 1.36 8.22
CA VAL A 53 4.93 1.23 7.05
C VAL A 53 3.57 1.87 7.34
N ALA A 54 3.00 1.71 8.53
CA ALA A 54 1.74 2.35 8.90
C ALA A 54 1.82 3.89 8.79
N VAL A 55 2.98 4.49 9.12
CA VAL A 55 3.22 5.92 8.90
C VAL A 55 3.22 6.28 7.41
N LEU A 56 3.84 5.46 6.55
CA LEU A 56 3.81 5.68 5.10
C LEU A 56 2.38 5.61 4.57
N GLU A 57 1.63 4.58 4.96
CA GLU A 57 0.22 4.38 4.59
C GLU A 57 -0.69 5.55 5.03
N ASP A 58 -0.36 6.22 6.14
CA ASP A 58 -1.14 7.36 6.62
C ASP A 58 -0.81 8.70 5.93
N THR A 59 0.34 8.81 5.25
CA THR A 59 0.91 10.09 4.81
C THR A 59 0.15 10.72 3.63
N GLY A 60 -0.48 9.94 2.74
CA GLY A 60 -1.24 10.48 1.60
C GLY A 60 -0.42 10.77 0.33
N VAL A 61 0.91 10.89 0.45
CA VAL A 61 1.81 11.20 -0.68
C VAL A 61 2.34 9.96 -1.40
N PHE A 62 2.35 8.81 -0.72
CA PHE A 62 2.87 7.54 -1.22
C PHE A 62 1.78 6.72 -1.90
N ASN A 63 2.15 5.70 -2.66
CA ASN A 63 1.19 4.75 -3.24
C ASN A 63 0.96 3.58 -2.27
N ALA A 64 0.36 3.87 -1.11
CA ALA A 64 0.03 2.88 -0.09
C ALA A 64 -0.99 3.48 0.87
N GLY A 65 -1.96 2.70 1.36
CA GLY A 65 -2.95 3.18 2.31
C GLY A 65 -3.72 4.40 1.78
N TYR A 66 -3.78 5.45 2.60
CA TYR A 66 -4.24 6.75 2.18
C TYR A 66 -3.31 7.35 1.11
N GLY A 67 -3.87 7.70 -0.04
CA GLY A 67 -3.11 8.13 -1.21
C GLY A 67 -2.75 6.99 -2.16
N SER A 68 -3.39 5.83 -2.08
CA SER A 68 -3.22 4.77 -3.08
C SER A 68 -3.65 5.21 -4.49
N ALA A 69 -3.02 4.61 -5.50
CA ALA A 69 -3.38 4.77 -6.90
C ALA A 69 -4.77 4.17 -7.14
N LEU A 70 -5.43 4.67 -8.19
CA LEU A 70 -6.75 4.22 -8.55
C LEU A 70 -6.66 3.14 -9.62
N THR A 71 -7.57 2.18 -9.54
CA THR A 71 -7.83 1.18 -10.59
C THR A 71 -8.41 1.86 -11.83
N ILE A 72 -8.55 1.12 -12.94
CA ILE A 72 -9.22 1.61 -14.15
C ILE A 72 -10.68 2.04 -13.88
N GLU A 73 -11.35 1.36 -12.94
CA GLU A 73 -12.71 1.65 -12.47
C GLU A 73 -12.78 2.85 -11.50
N LYS A 74 -11.67 3.56 -11.29
CA LYS A 74 -11.57 4.71 -10.37
C LYS A 74 -11.85 4.33 -8.91
N THR A 75 -11.58 3.06 -8.54
CA THR A 75 -11.64 2.55 -7.17
C THR A 75 -10.22 2.39 -6.60
N VAL A 76 -10.09 1.93 -5.35
CA VAL A 76 -8.79 1.62 -4.73
C VAL A 76 -8.79 0.18 -4.25
N GLU A 77 -7.70 -0.51 -4.55
CA GLU A 77 -7.42 -1.87 -4.09
C GLU A 77 -5.98 -1.89 -3.57
N MET A 78 -5.84 -2.19 -2.28
CA MET A 78 -4.56 -2.14 -1.57
C MET A 78 -4.11 -3.54 -1.18
N GLU A 79 -2.80 -3.68 -1.06
CA GLU A 79 -2.14 -4.87 -0.58
C GLU A 79 -0.96 -4.50 0.32
N ALA A 80 -0.62 -5.41 1.23
CA ALA A 80 0.58 -5.32 2.04
C ALA A 80 1.04 -6.72 2.46
N SER A 81 2.32 -6.80 2.81
CA SER A 81 2.93 -8.01 3.37
C SER A 81 3.94 -7.66 4.45
N VAL A 82 4.21 -8.63 5.32
CA VAL A 82 5.22 -8.55 6.38
C VAL A 82 5.86 -9.92 6.59
N MET A 83 7.13 -9.94 6.98
CA MET A 83 7.88 -11.16 7.26
C MET A 83 8.82 -10.97 8.45
N GLU A 84 8.88 -11.95 9.34
CA GLU A 84 9.84 -11.99 10.45
C GLU A 84 11.01 -12.93 10.12
N GLY A 85 12.23 -12.37 10.02
CA GLY A 85 13.42 -13.15 9.66
C GLY A 85 13.87 -14.19 10.69
N LYS A 86 13.48 -14.06 11.97
CA LYS A 86 13.88 -15.01 13.03
C LYS A 86 13.12 -16.33 12.95
N THR A 87 11.82 -16.28 12.67
CA THR A 87 10.93 -17.44 12.64
C THR A 87 10.50 -17.83 11.23
N LEU A 88 10.82 -16.99 10.24
CA LEU A 88 10.37 -17.09 8.85
C LEU A 88 8.84 -17.02 8.68
N LYS A 89 8.11 -16.61 9.72
CA LYS A 89 6.68 -16.31 9.60
C LYS A 89 6.47 -15.13 8.66
N ALA A 90 5.41 -15.21 7.88
CA ALA A 90 5.00 -14.16 6.96
C ALA A 90 3.48 -14.04 6.93
N GLY A 91 2.99 -12.87 6.56
CA GLY A 91 1.58 -12.62 6.32
C GLY A 91 1.40 -11.54 5.27
N ALA A 92 0.32 -11.64 4.51
CA ALA A 92 -0.02 -10.74 3.44
C ALA A 92 -1.54 -10.62 3.33
N ALA A 93 -2.00 -9.44 2.92
CA ALA A 93 -3.39 -9.20 2.59
C ALA A 93 -3.51 -8.35 1.32
N GLY A 94 -4.55 -8.57 0.52
CA GLY A 94 -4.74 -7.89 -0.78
C GLY A 94 -6.20 -7.67 -1.14
N LEU A 95 -6.44 -6.89 -2.19
CA LEU A 95 -7.76 -6.42 -2.64
C LEU A 95 -8.55 -5.69 -1.53
N LEU A 96 -7.84 -4.91 -0.70
CA LEU A 96 -8.43 -4.15 0.41
C LEU A 96 -8.92 -2.80 -0.09
N LYS A 97 -10.13 -2.41 0.30
CA LYS A 97 -10.79 -1.21 -0.22
C LYS A 97 -10.51 0.03 0.64
N ASP A 98 -10.64 -0.09 1.95
CA ASP A 98 -10.59 1.05 2.87
C ASP A 98 -10.05 0.69 4.27
N VAL A 99 -9.32 -0.41 4.40
CA VAL A 99 -8.51 -0.67 5.61
C VAL A 99 -7.46 0.43 5.72
N ARG A 100 -7.45 1.20 6.82
CA ARG A 100 -6.54 2.35 7.00
C ARG A 100 -5.07 1.94 6.86
N ASN A 101 -4.69 0.82 7.47
CA ASN A 101 -3.33 0.29 7.45
C ASN A 101 -3.28 -1.18 7.00
N PRO A 102 -3.19 -1.45 5.68
CA PRO A 102 -3.03 -2.80 5.13
C PRO A 102 -1.91 -3.63 5.80
N VAL A 103 -0.78 -3.04 6.17
CA VAL A 103 0.33 -3.76 6.85
C VAL A 103 -0.08 -4.37 8.19
N ARG A 104 -1.01 -3.73 8.93
CA ARG A 104 -1.52 -4.29 10.19
C ARG A 104 -2.38 -5.52 9.93
N LEU A 105 -3.14 -5.55 8.84
CA LEU A 105 -3.88 -6.75 8.44
C LEU A 105 -2.94 -7.87 7.99
N ALA A 106 -1.88 -7.55 7.25
CA ALA A 106 -0.85 -8.52 6.88
C ALA A 106 -0.21 -9.17 8.12
N ARG A 107 0.06 -8.38 9.17
CA ARG A 107 0.51 -8.91 10.47
C ARG A 107 -0.54 -9.79 11.14
N ILE A 108 -1.82 -9.42 11.10
CA ILE A 108 -2.91 -10.24 11.65
C ILE A 108 -2.98 -11.60 10.93
N VAL A 109 -2.85 -11.63 9.60
CA VAL A 109 -2.78 -12.89 8.84
C VAL A 109 -1.65 -13.77 9.35
N MET A 110 -0.46 -13.20 9.53
CA MET A 110 0.72 -13.91 10.05
C MET A 110 0.54 -14.46 11.47
N GLU A 111 -0.12 -13.72 12.36
CA GLU A 111 -0.19 -14.03 13.80
C GLU A 111 -1.42 -14.87 14.17
N HIS A 112 -2.51 -14.80 13.39
CA HIS A 112 -3.82 -15.33 13.79
C HIS A 112 -4.43 -16.31 12.79
N THR A 113 -3.70 -16.72 11.75
CA THR A 113 -4.17 -17.72 10.79
C THR A 113 -3.07 -18.73 10.48
N ASP A 114 -3.44 -19.92 9.99
CA ASP A 114 -2.51 -20.91 9.45
C ASP A 114 -2.07 -20.56 8.01
N HIS A 115 -2.46 -19.40 7.50
CA HIS A 115 -2.24 -18.96 6.12
C HIS A 115 -1.24 -17.82 6.05
N VAL A 116 -0.59 -17.69 4.89
CA VAL A 116 0.34 -16.59 4.61
C VAL A 116 -0.33 -15.46 3.83
N PHE A 117 -1.32 -15.74 2.99
CA PHE A 117 -1.92 -14.72 2.13
C PHE A 117 -3.45 -14.87 2.09
N VAL A 118 -4.16 -13.80 2.43
CA VAL A 118 -5.63 -13.73 2.41
C VAL A 118 -6.05 -12.51 1.60
N VAL A 119 -6.95 -12.66 0.63
CA VAL A 119 -7.35 -11.56 -0.27
C VAL A 119 -8.86 -11.35 -0.33
N GLY A 120 -9.27 -10.19 -0.82
CA GLY A 120 -10.66 -9.88 -1.16
C GLY A 120 -11.60 -9.98 0.04
N GLU A 121 -12.78 -10.56 -0.16
CA GLU A 121 -13.82 -10.63 0.88
C GLU A 121 -13.34 -11.32 2.16
N GLY A 122 -12.46 -12.33 2.05
CA GLY A 122 -11.87 -13.01 3.20
C GLY A 122 -11.00 -12.06 4.04
N ALA A 123 -10.19 -11.23 3.38
CA ALA A 123 -9.34 -10.27 4.05
C ALA A 123 -10.17 -9.13 4.68
N GLU A 124 -11.22 -8.69 4.00
CA GLU A 124 -12.16 -7.68 4.51
C GLU A 124 -12.93 -8.16 5.75
N LYS A 125 -13.38 -9.41 5.76
CA LYS A 125 -14.00 -10.04 6.94
C LYS A 125 -13.02 -10.11 8.11
N LEU A 126 -11.76 -10.45 7.84
CA LEU A 126 -10.72 -10.50 8.86
C LEU A 126 -10.41 -9.11 9.43
N ALA A 127 -10.30 -8.08 8.58
CA ALA A 127 -10.11 -6.71 9.01
C ALA A 127 -11.25 -6.23 9.93
N LYS A 128 -12.49 -6.57 9.58
CA LYS A 128 -13.68 -6.29 10.40
C LYS A 128 -13.65 -7.04 11.74
N LEU A 129 -13.31 -8.34 11.72
CA LEU A 129 -13.23 -9.17 12.92
C LEU A 129 -12.24 -8.61 13.95
N PHE A 130 -11.10 -8.08 13.48
CA PHE A 130 -10.07 -7.47 14.30
C PHE A 130 -10.29 -5.96 14.56
N ASN A 131 -11.45 -5.41 14.17
CA ASN A 131 -11.82 -4.01 14.36
C ASN A 131 -10.77 -3.02 13.80
N LEU A 132 -10.18 -3.33 12.64
CA LEU A 132 -9.26 -2.39 12.01
C LEU A 132 -10.00 -1.14 11.55
N GLU A 133 -9.37 0.01 11.81
CA GLU A 133 -9.90 1.30 11.41
C GLU A 133 -10.07 1.38 9.88
N ARG A 134 -11.18 1.99 9.48
CA ARG A 134 -11.51 2.22 8.08
C ARG A 134 -11.28 3.68 7.73
N ARG A 135 -10.72 3.93 6.54
CA ARG A 135 -10.46 5.28 6.03
C ARG A 135 -10.61 5.27 4.52
N SER A 136 -11.32 6.26 3.99
CA SER A 136 -11.33 6.49 2.53
C SER A 136 -9.89 6.74 2.04
N PRO A 137 -9.34 5.90 1.15
CA PRO A 137 -7.95 6.02 0.74
C PRO A 137 -7.74 7.05 -0.37
N ILE A 138 -8.82 7.53 -1.00
CA ILE A 138 -8.78 8.43 -2.16
C ILE A 138 -8.46 9.86 -1.70
N THR A 139 -7.55 10.51 -2.44
CA THR A 139 -7.20 11.92 -2.26
C THR A 139 -7.49 12.71 -3.54
N GLU A 140 -7.70 14.02 -3.41
CA GLU A 140 -7.84 14.92 -4.56
C GLU A 140 -6.64 14.83 -5.50
N LEU A 141 -5.43 14.71 -4.95
CA LEU A 141 -4.21 14.54 -5.73
C LEU A 141 -4.23 13.27 -6.57
N ARG A 142 -4.74 12.16 -6.01
CA ARG A 142 -4.84 10.89 -6.74
C ARG A 142 -5.93 10.89 -7.78
N LEU A 143 -7.05 11.56 -7.51
CA LEU A 143 -8.08 11.79 -8.54
C LEU A 143 -7.52 12.61 -9.71
N LYS A 144 -6.77 13.68 -9.45
CA LYS A 144 -6.09 14.47 -10.49
C LYS A 144 -5.14 13.61 -11.33
N TYR A 145 -4.32 12.76 -10.69
CA TYR A 145 -3.42 11.86 -11.43
C TYR A 145 -4.15 10.81 -12.23
N TYR A 146 -5.25 10.24 -11.70
CA TYR A 146 -6.07 9.28 -12.44
C TYR A 146 -6.59 9.89 -13.75
N GLU A 147 -7.16 11.11 -13.72
CA GLU A 147 -7.67 11.75 -14.93
C GLU A 147 -6.55 12.03 -15.96
N GLN A 148 -5.37 12.45 -15.49
CA GLN A 148 -4.20 12.66 -16.36
C GLN A 148 -3.72 11.35 -17.00
N GLN A 149 -3.66 10.27 -16.22
CA GLN A 149 -3.23 8.94 -16.69
C GLN A 149 -4.24 8.33 -17.66
N LYS A 150 -5.54 8.46 -17.35
CA LYS A 150 -6.63 8.04 -18.24
C LYS A 150 -6.56 8.75 -19.58
N GLN A 151 -6.40 10.07 -19.58
CA GLN A 151 -6.25 10.85 -20.82
C GLN A 151 -5.01 10.42 -21.62
N ALA A 152 -3.86 10.26 -20.96
CA ALA A 152 -2.64 9.80 -21.61
C ALA A 152 -2.76 8.38 -22.19
N LEU A 153 -3.49 7.48 -21.51
CA LEU A 153 -3.78 6.14 -22.00
C LEU A 153 -4.63 6.17 -23.28
N LEU A 154 -5.71 6.97 -23.28
CA LEU A 154 -6.59 7.14 -24.45
C LEU A 154 -5.84 7.76 -25.65
N GLU A 155 -4.90 8.65 -25.39
CA GLU A 155 -4.04 9.25 -26.42
C GLU A 155 -2.89 8.34 -26.88
N GLY A 156 -2.74 7.14 -26.30
CA GLY A 156 -1.67 6.21 -26.63
C GLY A 156 -0.27 6.65 -26.18
N LYS A 157 -0.18 7.56 -25.20
CA LYS A 157 1.07 8.14 -24.69
C LYS A 157 1.60 7.44 -23.43
N PHE A 158 1.12 6.23 -23.13
CA PHE A 158 1.46 5.49 -21.92
C PHE A 158 2.48 4.38 -22.22
N GLU A 159 3.48 4.20 -21.35
CA GLU A 159 4.49 3.14 -21.47
C GLU A 159 3.97 1.75 -21.04
N LEU A 160 2.72 1.42 -21.43
CA LEU A 160 2.11 0.11 -21.20
C LEU A 160 1.48 -0.41 -22.52
N PRO A 161 2.30 -0.69 -23.56
CA PRO A 161 1.79 -1.00 -24.90
C PRO A 161 0.90 -2.25 -24.92
N LYS A 162 1.19 -3.23 -24.06
CA LYS A 162 0.37 -4.45 -23.92
C LYS A 162 -1.01 -4.14 -23.33
N LEU A 163 -1.06 -3.32 -22.29
CA LEU A 163 -2.34 -2.91 -21.69
C LEU A 163 -3.15 -2.09 -22.68
N ALA A 164 -2.52 -1.13 -23.38
CA ALA A 164 -3.17 -0.36 -24.41
C ALA A 164 -3.74 -1.22 -25.56
N SER A 165 -3.03 -2.29 -25.97
CA SER A 165 -3.55 -3.27 -26.93
C SER A 165 -4.75 -4.02 -26.36
N LEU A 166 -4.62 -4.52 -25.12
CA LEU A 166 -5.67 -5.26 -24.44
C LEU A 166 -6.96 -4.43 -24.29
N VAL A 167 -6.85 -3.16 -23.91
CA VAL A 167 -8.00 -2.23 -23.83
C VAL A 167 -8.68 -2.05 -25.18
N LYS A 168 -7.88 -1.93 -26.25
CA LYS A 168 -8.40 -1.74 -27.61
C LYS A 168 -9.07 -2.99 -28.16
N GLU A 169 -8.54 -4.16 -27.84
CA GLU A 169 -9.06 -5.48 -28.25
C GLU A 169 -10.30 -5.87 -27.44
N HIS A 170 -10.32 -5.50 -26.15
CA HIS A 170 -11.34 -5.86 -25.17
C HIS A 170 -11.88 -4.63 -24.44
N PRO A 171 -12.63 -3.73 -25.12
CA PRO A 171 -13.18 -2.54 -24.49
C PRO A 171 -14.12 -2.87 -23.32
N GLU A 172 -14.70 -4.06 -23.27
CA GLU A 172 -15.53 -4.57 -22.18
C GLU A 172 -14.79 -4.68 -20.85
N LEU A 173 -13.45 -4.80 -20.84
CA LEU A 173 -12.64 -4.73 -19.62
C LEU A 173 -12.78 -3.38 -18.90
N PHE A 174 -13.30 -2.36 -19.57
CA PHE A 174 -13.55 -1.02 -19.01
C PHE A 174 -15.02 -0.73 -18.73
N ASP A 175 -15.94 -1.56 -19.23
CA ASP A 175 -17.38 -1.24 -19.27
C ASP A 175 -18.25 -2.13 -18.38
N LEU A 176 -17.69 -3.03 -17.57
CA LEU A 176 -18.50 -3.85 -16.68
C LEU A 176 -17.92 -3.91 -15.27
N GLU A 177 -18.79 -3.59 -14.31
CA GLU A 177 -18.62 -3.84 -12.90
C GLU A 177 -18.03 -5.24 -12.69
N THR A 178 -16.75 -5.26 -12.28
CA THR A 178 -15.98 -6.45 -11.87
C THR A 178 -15.60 -7.43 -12.99
N VAL A 179 -14.31 -7.79 -13.03
CA VAL A 179 -13.82 -9.14 -12.71
C VAL A 179 -12.32 -9.09 -12.39
N GLY A 180 -11.95 -9.64 -11.23
CA GLY A 180 -10.60 -10.13 -10.92
C GLY A 180 -9.69 -9.19 -10.15
#